data_AF-A0AAX0UCZ7-F1
#
_entry.id   AF-A0AAX0UCZ7-F1
#
_cell.length_a   1.000
_cell.length_b   1.000
_cell.length_c   1.000
_cell.angle_alpha   90.00
_cell.angle_beta   90.00
_cell.angle_gamma   90.00
#
_symmetry.space_group_name_H-M   'P 1'
#
loop_
_entity.id
_entity.type
_entity.pdbx_description
1 polymer ?
#
loop_
_entity_poly.entity_id
_entity_poly.type
_entity_poly.pdbx_seq_one_letter_code
_entity_poly.pdbx_strand_id
1 'polypeptide(L)'
;MNQPARSPAVAGMLNKVPEVTLAFWIVKIMSTTVGETGADYLAVHVGLGAAVTGALTACLLVGALALQWRARAYVPWIYWLNIVLVSVAGTQITDALTDGLGVSLHVSTPLFAAALAATFALWYRSERTLSIHTIVTPRREGFYWAAILLTFALGTAAGDLATEALGLGFRLGIVAFGGAIALVAAAALGGMNRVLAFWLAYILTRPLGASLGDFLSQAQAYGGLGLGTIRTSAVFLAVIVALVAGLSVAAARAGRLGARGR
;
A
#
# COMPACT_ATOMS: atom_id res chain seq x y z
N MET A 1 23.87 14.64 23.64
CA MET A 1 24.76 14.49 22.47
C MET A 1 23.91 14.74 21.23
N ASN A 2 23.82 16.01 20.79
CA ASN A 2 23.01 16.41 19.63
C ASN A 2 23.75 16.00 18.35
N GLN A 3 23.22 15.05 17.59
CA GLN A 3 23.66 14.87 16.21
C GLN A 3 23.30 16.14 15.41
N PRO A 4 24.24 16.73 14.64
CA PRO A 4 23.91 17.86 13.79
C PRO A 4 22.82 17.47 12.80
N ALA A 5 21.78 18.30 12.69
CA ALA A 5 20.71 18.12 11.72
C ALA A 5 21.34 18.06 10.31
N ARG A 6 21.25 16.91 9.65
CA ARG A 6 21.79 16.70 8.30
C ARG A 6 21.08 17.63 7.31
N SER A 7 21.82 18.20 6.36
CA SER A 7 21.26 19.05 5.30
C SER A 7 20.13 18.33 4.54
N PRO A 8 19.07 19.03 4.08
CA PRO A 8 17.90 18.43 3.42
C PRO A 8 18.26 17.51 2.24
N ALA A 9 19.31 17.86 1.49
CA ALA A 9 19.82 17.07 0.38
C ALA A 9 20.39 15.70 0.82
N VAL A 10 21.11 15.67 1.95
CA VAL A 10 21.67 14.43 2.52
C VAL A 10 20.56 13.58 3.14
N ALA A 11 19.55 14.21 3.75
CA ALA A 11 18.36 13.51 4.24
C ALA A 11 17.56 12.85 3.10
N GLY A 12 17.43 13.53 1.95
CA GLY A 12 16.80 12.97 0.74
C GLY A 12 17.56 11.77 0.17
N MET A 13 18.89 11.84 0.10
CA MET A 13 19.73 10.72 -0.39
C MET A 13 19.68 9.46 0.50
N LEU A 14 19.36 9.62 1.79
CA LEU A 14 19.30 8.52 2.75
C LEU A 14 17.88 8.02 2.99
N ASN A 15 16.86 8.73 2.49
CA ASN A 15 15.48 8.32 2.65
C ASN A 15 15.26 6.99 1.90
N LYS A 16 14.60 6.03 2.56
CA LYS A 16 14.32 4.72 1.98
C LYS A 16 12.99 4.64 1.23
N VAL A 17 12.22 5.73 1.23
CA VAL A 17 10.90 5.84 0.61
C VAL A 17 11.03 6.70 -0.66
N PRO A 18 10.33 6.35 -1.76
CA PRO A 18 10.30 7.17 -2.97
C PRO A 18 9.78 8.58 -2.73
N GLU A 19 10.13 9.48 -3.64
CA GLU A 19 9.46 10.77 -3.73
C GLU A 19 7.99 10.61 -4.15
N VAL A 20 7.11 11.39 -3.52
CA VAL A 20 5.66 11.37 -3.76
C VAL A 20 5.37 12.14 -5.06
N THR A 21 5.59 11.46 -6.18
CA THR A 21 5.32 11.96 -7.55
C THR A 21 4.02 11.37 -8.10
N LEU A 22 3.63 11.76 -9.32
CA LEU A 22 2.52 11.11 -10.01
C LEU A 22 2.78 9.61 -10.23
N ALA A 23 4.01 9.23 -10.58
CA ALA A 23 4.40 7.83 -10.75
C ALA A 23 4.23 7.02 -9.45
N PHE A 24 4.51 7.62 -8.29
CA PHE A 24 4.26 7.00 -7.00
C PHE A 24 2.78 6.64 -6.81
N TRP A 25 1.87 7.59 -7.08
CA TRP A 25 0.43 7.34 -6.93
C TRP A 25 -0.09 6.30 -7.92
N ILE A 26 0.38 6.33 -9.18
CA ILE A 26 0.01 5.33 -10.19
C ILE A 26 0.42 3.93 -9.73
N VAL A 27 1.70 3.72 -9.42
CA VAL A 27 2.19 2.39 -9.01
C VAL A 27 1.54 1.93 -7.70
N LYS A 28 1.24 2.84 -6.78
CA LYS A 28 0.53 2.55 -5.52
C LYS A 28 -0.93 2.12 -5.75
N ILE A 29 -1.66 2.75 -6.66
CA ILE A 29 -3.04 2.35 -6.98
C ILE A 29 -3.03 1.01 -7.70
N MET A 30 -2.13 0.82 -8.68
CA MET A 30 -2.02 -0.44 -9.40
C MET A 30 -1.63 -1.60 -8.47
N SER A 31 -0.59 -1.37 -7.67
CA SER A 31 -0.49 -1.75 -6.27
C SER A 31 -1.61 -2.55 -5.65
N THR A 32 -2.56 -1.75 -5.18
CA THR A 32 -3.72 -2.15 -4.40
C THR A 32 -4.63 -3.05 -5.23
N THR A 33 -4.86 -2.75 -6.50
CA THR A 33 -5.66 -3.61 -7.38
C THR A 33 -5.04 -5.01 -7.53
N VAL A 34 -3.72 -5.10 -7.74
CA VAL A 34 -3.02 -6.41 -7.80
C VAL A 34 -3.04 -7.13 -6.47
N GLY A 35 -2.96 -6.42 -5.35
CA GLY A 35 -3.07 -7.01 -4.02
C GLY A 35 -4.37 -7.79 -3.84
N GLU A 36 -5.48 -7.17 -4.24
CA GLU A 36 -6.83 -7.75 -4.17
C GLU A 36 -6.94 -8.97 -5.07
N THR A 37 -6.80 -8.76 -6.38
CA THR A 37 -7.03 -9.82 -7.38
C THR A 37 -5.94 -10.91 -7.33
N GLY A 38 -4.77 -10.60 -6.79
CA GLY A 38 -3.67 -11.53 -6.56
C GLY A 38 -3.91 -12.44 -5.34
N ALA A 39 -4.43 -11.90 -4.24
CA ALA A 39 -4.83 -12.68 -3.07
C ALA A 39 -5.92 -13.69 -3.44
N ASP A 40 -6.97 -13.24 -4.13
CA ASP A 40 -8.07 -14.09 -4.62
C ASP A 40 -7.58 -15.21 -5.52
N TYR A 41 -6.69 -14.88 -6.46
CA TYR A 41 -6.15 -15.85 -7.40
C TYR A 41 -5.38 -16.95 -6.67
N LEU A 42 -4.51 -16.58 -5.73
CA LEU A 42 -3.74 -17.54 -4.94
C LEU A 42 -4.67 -18.44 -4.11
N ALA A 43 -5.66 -17.85 -3.44
CA ALA A 43 -6.57 -18.57 -2.55
C ALA A 43 -7.50 -19.55 -3.31
N VAL A 44 -8.13 -19.08 -4.39
CA VAL A 44 -9.23 -19.78 -5.07
C VAL A 44 -8.76 -20.59 -6.27
N HIS A 45 -7.92 -20.00 -7.15
CA HIS A 45 -7.58 -20.63 -8.44
C HIS A 45 -6.39 -21.56 -8.37
N VAL A 46 -5.37 -21.24 -7.56
CA VAL A 46 -4.24 -22.16 -7.36
C VAL A 46 -4.65 -23.32 -6.45
N GLY A 47 -5.78 -23.21 -5.73
CA GLY A 47 -6.35 -24.29 -4.93
C GLY A 47 -5.52 -24.65 -3.70
N LEU A 48 -4.57 -23.79 -3.30
CA LEU A 48 -3.71 -23.98 -2.14
C LEU A 48 -4.47 -23.75 -0.82
N GLY A 49 -5.61 -23.05 -0.88
CA GLY A 49 -6.39 -22.65 0.28
C GLY A 49 -5.82 -21.40 0.97
N ALA A 50 -6.68 -20.69 1.71
CA ALA A 50 -6.36 -19.41 2.35
C ALA A 50 -5.18 -19.52 3.34
N ALA A 51 -5.09 -20.61 4.10
CA ALA A 51 -4.05 -20.79 5.12
C ALA A 51 -2.64 -20.95 4.50
N VAL A 52 -2.49 -21.80 3.48
CA VAL A 52 -1.19 -22.04 2.83
C VAL A 52 -0.74 -20.81 2.06
N THR A 53 -1.66 -20.16 1.35
CA THR A 53 -1.37 -18.94 0.58
C THR A 53 -1.02 -17.77 1.49
N GLY A 54 -1.70 -17.63 2.63
CA GLY A 54 -1.34 -16.67 3.67
C GLY A 54 0.06 -16.92 4.22
N ALA A 55 0.40 -18.17 4.55
CA ALA A 55 1.73 -18.51 5.05
C ALA A 55 2.84 -18.23 4.03
N LEU A 56 2.64 -18.58 2.76
CA LEU A 56 3.59 -18.31 1.69
C LEU A 56 3.82 -16.81 1.49
N THR A 57 2.74 -16.03 1.42
CA THR A 57 2.82 -14.58 1.25
C THR A 57 3.49 -13.92 2.45
N ALA A 58 3.18 -14.35 3.67
CA ALA A 58 3.84 -13.88 4.88
C ALA A 58 5.35 -14.17 4.87
N CYS A 59 5.76 -15.38 4.48
CA CYS A 59 7.17 -15.74 4.35
C CYS A 59 7.89 -14.87 3.31
N LEU A 60 7.28 -14.65 2.13
CA LEU A 60 7.82 -13.78 1.10
C LEU A 60 7.92 -12.33 1.58
N LEU A 61 6.91 -11.82 2.26
CA LEU A 61 6.88 -10.47 2.82
C LEU A 61 7.98 -10.29 3.88
N VAL A 62 8.16 -11.24 4.79
CA VAL A 62 9.24 -11.20 5.79
C VAL A 62 10.61 -11.16 5.10
N GLY A 63 10.83 -11.98 4.06
CA GLY A 63 12.06 -11.97 3.28
C GLY A 63 12.30 -10.63 2.56
N ALA A 64 11.27 -10.06 1.95
CA ALA A 64 11.35 -8.78 1.25
C ALA A 64 11.58 -7.61 2.22
N LEU A 65 10.96 -7.63 3.41
CA LEU A 65 11.18 -6.63 4.46
C LEU A 65 12.59 -6.74 5.03
N ALA A 66 13.11 -7.96 5.21
CA ALA A 66 14.49 -8.16 5.63
C ALA A 66 15.48 -7.57 4.61
N LEU A 67 15.20 -7.69 3.31
CA LEU A 67 15.99 -7.06 2.26
C LEU A 67 15.89 -5.53 2.30
N GLN A 68 14.69 -4.99 2.53
CA GLN A 68 14.44 -3.55 2.67
C GLN A 68 15.18 -2.95 3.88
N TRP A 69 15.17 -3.64 5.02
CA TRP A 69 15.92 -3.22 6.21
C TRP A 69 17.42 -3.16 5.97
N ARG A 70 17.96 -4.10 5.18
CA ARG A 70 19.39 -4.16 4.81
C ARG A 70 19.80 -3.06 3.82
N ALA A 71 18.86 -2.56 2.99
CA ALA A 71 19.15 -1.47 2.08
C ALA A 71 19.52 -0.20 2.86
N ARG A 72 20.54 0.55 2.40
CA ARG A 72 20.99 1.80 3.08
C ARG A 72 20.35 3.07 2.51
N ALA A 73 19.66 2.95 1.39
CA ALA A 73 18.97 4.03 0.68
C ALA A 73 17.78 3.43 -0.08
N TYR A 74 16.94 4.29 -0.68
CA TYR A 74 15.84 3.85 -1.53
C TYR A 74 16.34 3.03 -2.74
N VAL A 75 15.87 1.79 -2.83
CA VAL A 75 16.07 0.91 -3.98
C VAL A 75 14.68 0.60 -4.57
N PRO A 76 14.35 1.13 -5.77
CA PRO A 76 12.99 1.11 -6.28
C PRO A 76 12.34 -0.28 -6.30
N TRP A 77 13.03 -1.28 -6.87
CA TRP A 77 12.46 -2.62 -7.00
C TRP A 77 12.21 -3.30 -5.64
N ILE A 78 13.08 -3.08 -4.63
CA ILE A 78 12.91 -3.65 -3.29
C ILE A 78 11.68 -3.03 -2.62
N TYR A 79 11.55 -1.71 -2.69
CA TYR A 79 10.43 -0.99 -2.09
C TYR A 79 9.10 -1.39 -2.72
N TRP A 80 9.00 -1.40 -4.05
CA TRP A 80 7.75 -1.72 -4.74
C TRP A 80 7.38 -3.20 -4.62
N LEU A 81 8.36 -4.10 -4.57
CA LEU A 81 8.12 -5.51 -4.22
C LEU A 81 7.45 -5.63 -2.85
N ASN A 82 7.96 -4.92 -1.84
CA ASN A 82 7.35 -4.91 -0.52
C ASN A 82 5.93 -4.33 -0.55
N ILE A 83 5.68 -3.24 -1.29
CA ILE A 83 4.33 -2.69 -1.42
C ILE A 83 3.35 -3.71 -2.03
N VAL A 84 3.76 -4.44 -3.07
CA VAL A 84 2.93 -5.50 -3.68
C VAL A 84 2.68 -6.63 -2.68
N LEU A 85 3.71 -7.13 -2.01
CA LEU A 85 3.57 -8.22 -1.03
C LEU A 85 2.72 -7.80 0.18
N VAL A 86 2.89 -6.58 0.68
CA VAL A 86 2.05 -6.03 1.75
C VAL A 86 0.60 -5.89 1.27
N SER A 87 0.37 -5.57 0.00
CA SER A 87 -0.98 -5.47 -0.53
C SER A 87 -1.74 -6.79 -0.52
N VAL A 88 -1.09 -7.87 -0.96
CA VAL A 88 -1.64 -9.23 -0.92
C VAL A 88 -1.81 -9.68 0.53
N ALA A 89 -0.80 -9.50 1.37
CA ALA A 89 -0.85 -9.91 2.77
C ALA A 89 -1.94 -9.16 3.56
N GLY A 90 -2.14 -7.86 3.29
CA GLY A 90 -3.18 -7.06 3.94
C GLY A 90 -4.59 -7.54 3.62
N THR A 91 -4.86 -7.92 2.37
CA THR A 91 -6.12 -8.59 1.99
C THR A 91 -6.27 -9.89 2.73
N GLN A 92 -5.29 -10.79 2.63
CA GLN A 92 -5.36 -12.11 3.28
C GLN A 92 -5.55 -12.04 4.80
N ILE A 93 -4.98 -11.03 5.49
CA ILE A 93 -5.20 -10.81 6.92
C ILE A 93 -6.68 -10.45 7.19
N THR A 94 -7.26 -9.62 6.32
CA THR A 94 -8.67 -9.21 6.43
C THR A 94 -9.60 -10.40 6.16
N ASP A 95 -9.38 -11.13 5.09
CA ASP A 95 -10.20 -12.29 4.70
C ASP A 95 -10.08 -13.41 5.74
N ALA A 96 -8.89 -13.64 6.28
CA ALA A 96 -8.70 -14.62 7.33
C ALA A 96 -9.52 -14.29 8.60
N LEU A 97 -9.67 -13.01 8.94
CA LEU A 97 -10.54 -12.58 10.04
C LEU A 97 -12.02 -12.69 9.67
N THR A 98 -12.41 -12.17 8.51
CA THR A 98 -13.81 -12.02 8.12
C THR A 98 -14.40 -13.34 7.64
N ASP A 99 -13.79 -13.96 6.63
CA ASP A 99 -14.28 -15.19 6.01
C ASP A 99 -13.80 -16.44 6.77
N GLY A 100 -12.57 -16.39 7.28
CA GLY A 100 -11.97 -17.52 7.99
C GLY A 100 -12.49 -17.67 9.43
N LEU A 101 -12.54 -16.58 10.19
CA LEU A 101 -12.94 -16.58 11.60
C LEU A 101 -14.36 -16.04 11.83
N GLY A 102 -15.06 -15.56 10.81
CA GLY A 102 -16.42 -15.05 10.91
C GLY A 102 -16.54 -13.68 11.61
N VAL A 103 -15.44 -12.91 11.70
CA VAL A 103 -15.45 -11.59 12.34
C VAL A 103 -16.14 -10.60 11.40
N SER A 104 -17.24 -9.99 11.85
CA SER A 104 -17.96 -9.01 11.03
C SER A 104 -17.08 -7.83 10.59
N LEU A 105 -17.25 -7.38 9.33
CA LEU A 105 -16.62 -6.18 8.78
C LEU A 105 -16.90 -4.91 9.60
N HIS A 106 -18.04 -4.85 10.29
CA HIS A 106 -18.38 -3.76 11.22
C HIS A 106 -17.48 -3.73 12.46
N VAL A 107 -16.81 -4.83 12.78
CA VAL A 107 -15.89 -4.98 13.92
C VAL A 107 -14.44 -4.90 13.45
N SER A 108 -14.07 -5.62 12.38
CA SER A 108 -12.69 -5.65 11.87
C SER A 108 -12.24 -4.27 11.36
N THR A 109 -13.12 -3.52 10.68
CA THR A 109 -12.81 -2.17 10.16
C THR A 109 -12.43 -1.18 11.27
N PRO A 110 -13.25 -0.92 12.31
CA PRO A 110 -12.84 -0.03 13.39
C PRO A 110 -11.66 -0.57 14.20
N LEU A 111 -11.50 -1.89 14.31
CA LEU A 111 -10.33 -2.50 14.95
C LEU A 111 -9.03 -2.15 14.20
N PHE A 112 -8.99 -2.32 12.88
CA PHE A 112 -7.85 -1.93 12.07
C PHE A 112 -7.61 -0.41 12.09
N ALA A 113 -8.68 0.38 12.10
CA ALA A 113 -8.58 1.84 12.21
C ALA A 113 -7.95 2.24 13.56
N ALA A 114 -8.37 1.62 14.66
CA ALA A 114 -7.81 1.84 15.99
C ALA A 114 -6.33 1.40 16.06
N ALA A 115 -6.00 0.24 15.49
CA ALA A 115 -4.62 -0.25 15.42
C ALA A 115 -3.71 0.68 14.60
N LEU A 116 -4.21 1.20 13.47
CA LEU A 116 -3.48 2.17 12.65
C LEU A 116 -3.28 3.50 13.41
N ALA A 117 -4.33 3.99 14.07
CA ALA A 117 -4.25 5.20 14.89
C ALA A 117 -3.27 5.04 16.06
N ALA A 118 -3.28 3.89 16.73
CA ALA A 118 -2.31 3.56 17.78
C ALA A 118 -0.87 3.54 17.23
N THR A 119 -0.68 2.96 16.03
CA THR A 119 0.63 2.95 15.35
C THR A 119 1.13 4.37 15.07
N PHE A 120 0.28 5.26 14.55
CA PHE A 120 0.63 6.66 14.36
C PHE A 120 0.91 7.39 15.68
N ALA A 121 0.11 7.12 16.73
CA ALA A 121 0.32 7.73 18.04
C ALA A 121 1.67 7.33 18.65
N LEU A 122 2.01 6.03 18.60
CA LEU A 122 3.29 5.49 19.08
C LEU A 122 4.47 6.01 18.25
N TRP A 123 4.30 6.10 16.93
CA TRP A 123 5.31 6.68 16.05
C TRP A 123 5.54 8.15 16.37
N TYR A 124 4.48 8.96 16.45
CA TYR A 124 4.60 10.38 16.78
C TYR A 124 5.15 10.62 18.19
N ARG A 125 4.79 9.79 19.18
CA ARG A 125 5.35 9.86 20.53
C ARG A 125 6.86 9.59 20.53
N SER A 126 7.31 8.65 19.71
CA SER A 126 8.71 8.21 19.68
C SER A 126 9.61 9.09 18.81
N GLU A 127 9.11 9.56 17.66
CA GLU A 127 9.91 10.22 16.63
C GLU A 127 9.51 11.69 16.40
N ARG A 128 8.39 12.13 16.99
CA ARG A 128 7.83 13.49 16.89
C ARG A 128 7.56 13.94 15.45
N THR A 129 7.43 13.00 14.53
CA THR A 129 7.13 13.20 13.11
C THR A 129 6.39 11.99 12.55
N LEU A 130 5.51 12.22 11.59
CA LEU A 130 4.87 11.19 10.75
C LEU A 130 5.29 11.33 9.28
N SER A 131 6.34 12.11 9.01
CA SER A 131 6.79 12.41 7.66
C SER A 131 7.56 11.24 7.05
N ILE A 132 7.11 10.81 5.88
CA ILE A 132 7.76 9.77 5.07
C ILE A 132 9.04 10.23 4.38
N HIS A 133 9.37 11.52 4.44
CA HIS A 133 10.62 12.07 3.88
C HIS A 133 11.83 11.85 4.79
N THR A 134 11.64 11.21 5.94
CA THR A 134 12.68 11.08 6.96
C THR A 134 12.81 9.65 7.50
N ILE A 135 12.48 8.66 6.66
CA ILE A 135 12.62 7.23 6.98
C ILE A 135 14.07 6.82 6.75
N VAL A 136 14.92 7.20 7.70
CA VAL A 136 16.39 7.03 7.66
C VAL A 136 16.93 6.14 8.78
N THR A 137 16.07 5.72 9.72
CA THR A 137 16.44 4.88 10.87
C THR A 137 15.62 3.59 10.88
N PRO A 138 16.15 2.46 11.41
CA PRO A 138 15.41 1.21 11.53
C PRO A 138 14.09 1.34 12.30
N ARG A 139 14.02 2.21 13.33
CA ARG A 139 12.81 2.43 14.12
C ARG A 139 11.70 3.08 13.30
N ARG A 140 12.01 4.18 12.60
CA ARG A 140 11.07 4.84 11.66
C ARG A 140 10.61 3.91 10.55
N GLU A 141 11.53 3.09 10.03
CA GLU A 141 11.22 2.09 9.02
C GLU A 141 10.22 1.04 9.54
N GLY A 142 10.39 0.57 10.78
CA GLY A 142 9.45 -0.33 11.43
C GLY A 142 8.05 0.28 11.58
N PHE A 143 7.95 1.51 12.09
CA PHE A 143 6.66 2.21 12.18
C PHE A 143 6.02 2.44 10.81
N TYR A 144 6.82 2.79 9.82
CA TYR A 144 6.36 3.02 8.45
C TYR A 144 5.76 1.75 7.83
N TRP A 145 6.47 0.62 7.89
CA TRP A 145 5.95 -0.65 7.34
C TRP A 145 4.76 -1.20 8.13
N ALA A 146 4.75 -1.04 9.45
CA ALA A 146 3.58 -1.38 10.26
C ALA A 146 2.34 -0.54 9.88
N ALA A 147 2.52 0.78 9.73
CA ALA A 147 1.45 1.67 9.29
C ALA A 147 0.96 1.32 7.89
N ILE A 148 1.85 0.95 6.95
CA ILE A 148 1.45 0.50 5.62
C ILE A 148 0.63 -0.79 5.72
N LEU A 149 1.12 -1.81 6.41
CA LEU A 149 0.41 -3.09 6.53
C LEU A 149 -1.00 -2.90 7.10
N LEU A 150 -1.12 -2.15 8.19
CA LEU A 150 -2.41 -1.83 8.81
C LEU A 150 -3.30 -1.00 7.90
N THR A 151 -2.73 -0.09 7.11
CA THR A 151 -3.48 0.67 6.10
C THR A 151 -4.03 -0.24 5.01
N PHE A 152 -3.25 -1.24 4.58
CA PHE A 152 -3.70 -2.20 3.58
C PHE A 152 -4.83 -3.09 4.11
N ALA A 153 -4.69 -3.63 5.32
CA ALA A 153 -5.75 -4.42 5.96
C ALA A 153 -7.02 -3.57 6.23
N LEU A 154 -6.86 -2.36 6.81
CA LEU A 154 -7.97 -1.43 7.01
C LEU A 154 -8.68 -1.12 5.70
N GLY A 155 -7.94 -0.87 4.63
CA GLY A 155 -8.53 -0.48 3.37
C GLY A 155 -9.24 -1.61 2.63
N THR A 156 -8.81 -2.87 2.79
CA THR A 156 -9.60 -4.02 2.33
C THR A 156 -10.89 -4.11 3.16
N ALA A 157 -10.79 -4.15 4.50
CA ALA A 157 -11.97 -4.24 5.37
C ALA A 157 -12.99 -3.11 5.14
N ALA A 158 -12.51 -1.87 4.97
CA ALA A 158 -13.36 -0.71 4.68
C ALA A 158 -13.95 -0.74 3.27
N GLY A 159 -13.21 -1.31 2.30
CA GLY A 159 -13.68 -1.55 0.95
C GLY A 159 -14.87 -2.50 0.96
N ASP A 160 -14.69 -3.69 1.52
CA ASP A 160 -15.70 -4.76 1.59
C ASP A 160 -16.89 -4.33 2.45
N LEU A 161 -16.63 -3.61 3.55
CA LEU A 161 -17.68 -3.02 4.37
C LEU A 161 -18.57 -2.10 3.53
N ALA A 162 -17.97 -1.25 2.69
CA ALA A 162 -18.71 -0.32 1.85
C ALA A 162 -19.45 -1.02 0.71
N THR A 163 -18.77 -1.90 -0.02
CA THR A 163 -19.28 -2.51 -1.25
C THR A 163 -20.26 -3.64 -0.97
N GLU A 164 -19.99 -4.48 0.02
CA GLU A 164 -20.74 -5.69 0.32
C GLU A 164 -21.71 -5.49 1.48
N ALA A 165 -21.20 -5.15 2.68
CA ALA A 165 -22.03 -5.12 3.88
C ALA A 165 -22.99 -3.91 3.92
N LEU A 166 -22.57 -2.75 3.39
CA LEU A 166 -23.44 -1.58 3.22
C LEU A 166 -24.17 -1.59 1.87
N GLY A 167 -23.86 -2.52 0.97
CA GLY A 167 -24.55 -2.71 -0.30
C GLY A 167 -24.37 -1.56 -1.31
N LEU A 168 -23.31 -0.75 -1.21
CA LEU A 168 -23.04 0.31 -2.19
C LEU A 168 -22.70 -0.26 -3.58
N GLY A 169 -22.13 -1.47 -3.62
CA GLY A 169 -21.59 -2.08 -4.83
C GLY A 169 -20.32 -1.39 -5.34
N PHE A 170 -19.58 -2.07 -6.21
CA PHE A 170 -18.23 -1.66 -6.59
C PHE A 170 -18.16 -0.30 -7.30
N ARG A 171 -19.12 0.02 -8.18
CA ARG A 171 -19.12 1.29 -8.94
C ARG A 171 -19.28 2.52 -8.04
N LEU A 172 -20.23 2.47 -7.11
CA LEU A 172 -20.43 3.57 -6.16
C LEU A 172 -19.29 3.63 -5.16
N GLY A 173 -18.70 2.49 -4.76
CA GLY A 173 -17.47 2.43 -3.98
C GLY A 173 -16.33 3.20 -4.64
N ILE A 174 -16.05 2.93 -5.92
CA ILE A 174 -15.02 3.65 -6.71
C ILE A 174 -15.27 5.16 -6.72
N VAL A 175 -16.52 5.58 -6.96
CA VAL A 175 -16.88 7.01 -6.97
C VAL A 175 -16.73 7.64 -5.59
N ALA A 176 -17.16 6.95 -4.53
CA ALA A 176 -17.08 7.43 -3.16
C ALA A 176 -15.63 7.60 -2.69
N PHE A 177 -14.80 6.58 -2.85
CA PHE A 177 -13.39 6.65 -2.44
C PHE A 177 -12.58 7.59 -3.34
N GLY A 178 -12.85 7.61 -4.65
CA GLY A 178 -12.25 8.55 -5.58
C GLY A 178 -12.60 10.00 -5.24
N GLY A 179 -13.87 10.27 -4.92
CA GLY A 179 -14.36 11.56 -4.46
C GLY A 179 -13.70 11.98 -3.14
N ALA A 180 -13.58 11.07 -2.18
CA ALA A 180 -12.88 11.34 -0.91
C ALA A 180 -11.41 11.71 -1.12
N ILE A 181 -10.70 11.02 -2.04
CA ILE A 181 -9.32 11.38 -2.40
C ILE A 181 -9.27 12.77 -3.05
N ALA A 182 -10.21 13.09 -3.95
CA ALA A 182 -10.29 14.40 -4.58
C ALA A 182 -10.54 15.53 -3.55
N LEU A 183 -11.38 15.28 -2.55
CA LEU A 183 -11.62 16.21 -1.44
C LEU A 183 -10.35 16.41 -0.59
N VAL A 184 -9.62 15.34 -0.28
CA VAL A 184 -8.33 15.43 0.43
C VAL A 184 -7.32 16.23 -0.38
N ALA A 185 -7.26 16.02 -1.70
CA ALA A 185 -6.38 16.78 -2.59
C ALA A 185 -6.76 18.27 -2.62
N ALA A 186 -8.05 18.60 -2.73
CA ALA A 186 -8.54 19.98 -2.69
C ALA A 186 -8.22 20.65 -1.33
N ALA A 187 -8.43 19.95 -0.21
CA ALA A 187 -8.07 20.45 1.11
C ALA A 187 -6.56 20.68 1.26
N ALA A 188 -5.72 19.84 0.63
CA ALA A 188 -4.27 20.04 0.59
C ALA A 188 -3.87 21.31 -0.17
N LEU A 189 -4.58 21.63 -1.27
CA LEU A 189 -4.41 22.90 -1.98
C LEU A 189 -4.88 24.11 -1.13
N GLY A 190 -5.90 23.90 -0.29
CA GLY A 190 -6.43 24.89 0.66
C GLY A 190 -5.60 25.08 1.93
N GLY A 191 -4.41 24.48 2.04
CA GLY A 191 -3.50 24.69 3.18
C GLY A 191 -3.52 23.61 4.27
N MET A 192 -4.22 22.48 4.05
CA MET A 192 -4.14 21.33 4.96
C MET A 192 -2.70 20.83 5.10
N ASN A 193 -2.34 20.34 6.29
CA ASN A 193 -1.03 19.79 6.56
C ASN A 193 -0.68 18.67 5.55
N ARG A 194 0.45 18.83 4.84
CA ARG A 194 0.86 17.91 3.76
C ARG A 194 1.09 16.47 4.22
N VAL A 195 1.54 16.26 5.46
CA VAL A 195 1.74 14.91 6.03
C VAL A 195 0.40 14.26 6.31
N LEU A 196 -0.54 15.01 6.89
CA LEU A 196 -1.90 14.52 7.11
C LEU A 196 -2.60 14.20 5.78
N ALA A 197 -2.52 15.12 4.80
CA ALA A 197 -3.07 14.92 3.47
C ALA A 197 -2.52 13.66 2.80
N PHE A 198 -1.20 13.45 2.90
CA PHE A 198 -0.55 12.25 2.40
C PHE A 198 -1.15 10.98 3.02
N TRP A 199 -1.23 10.90 4.35
CA TRP A 199 -1.75 9.69 5.01
C TRP A 199 -3.22 9.44 4.71
N LEU A 200 -4.06 10.48 4.70
CA LEU A 200 -5.47 10.34 4.33
C LEU A 200 -5.62 9.83 2.89
N ALA A 201 -4.93 10.45 1.94
CA ALA A 201 -4.95 9.98 0.55
C ALA A 201 -4.40 8.55 0.43
N TYR A 202 -3.29 8.25 1.10
CA TYR A 202 -2.67 6.92 1.09
C TYR A 202 -3.61 5.85 1.65
N ILE A 203 -4.33 6.13 2.74
CA ILE A 203 -5.32 5.22 3.31
C ILE A 203 -6.46 5.01 2.34
N LEU A 204 -7.03 6.07 1.77
CA LEU A 204 -8.17 6.00 0.84
C LEU A 204 -7.84 5.34 -0.50
N THR A 205 -6.57 5.34 -0.94
CA THR A 205 -6.20 4.62 -2.17
C THR A 205 -6.42 3.12 -2.08
N ARG A 206 -6.35 2.52 -0.88
CA ARG A 206 -6.55 1.08 -0.72
C ARG A 206 -8.00 0.63 -0.99
N PRO A 207 -9.03 1.15 -0.30
CA PRO A 207 -10.40 0.76 -0.58
C PRO A 207 -10.81 1.12 -2.01
N LEU A 208 -10.31 2.23 -2.57
CA LEU A 208 -10.48 2.53 -4.00
C LEU A 208 -9.92 1.41 -4.88
N GLY A 209 -8.70 0.96 -4.61
CA GLY A 209 -8.03 -0.08 -5.37
C GLY A 209 -8.68 -1.46 -5.23
N ALA A 210 -9.20 -1.79 -4.05
CA ALA A 210 -9.99 -3.00 -3.80
C ALA A 210 -11.29 -2.96 -4.60
N SER A 211 -12.11 -1.91 -4.44
CA SER A 211 -13.35 -1.72 -5.22
C SER A 211 -13.10 -1.73 -6.74
N LEU A 212 -11.97 -1.17 -7.21
CA LEU A 212 -11.58 -1.24 -8.61
C LEU A 212 -11.19 -2.66 -9.04
N GLY A 213 -10.42 -3.38 -8.20
CA GLY A 213 -10.06 -4.78 -8.43
C GLY A 213 -11.28 -5.65 -8.59
N ASP A 214 -12.19 -5.58 -7.63
CA ASP A 214 -13.44 -6.34 -7.64
C ASP A 214 -14.32 -5.98 -8.82
N PHE A 215 -14.46 -4.68 -9.11
CA PHE A 215 -15.21 -4.23 -10.26
C PHE A 215 -14.67 -4.82 -11.56
N LEU A 216 -13.35 -4.95 -11.72
CA LEU A 216 -12.75 -5.51 -12.93
C LEU A 216 -12.84 -7.04 -12.94
N SER A 217 -12.57 -7.70 -11.81
CA SER A 217 -12.38 -9.15 -11.71
C SER A 217 -13.68 -9.94 -11.54
N GLN A 218 -14.59 -9.48 -10.68
CA GLN A 218 -15.79 -10.20 -10.23
C GLN A 218 -16.79 -10.42 -11.38
N ALA A 219 -17.65 -11.43 -11.23
CA ALA A 219 -18.69 -11.74 -12.20
C ALA A 219 -19.73 -10.61 -12.32
N GLN A 220 -20.35 -10.50 -13.49
CA GLN A 220 -21.41 -9.51 -13.75
C GLN A 220 -22.62 -9.67 -12.81
N ALA A 221 -22.89 -10.88 -12.34
CA ALA A 221 -23.93 -11.16 -11.36
C ALA A 221 -23.71 -10.44 -10.01
N TYR A 222 -22.46 -10.18 -9.64
CA TYR A 222 -22.07 -9.43 -8.44
C TYR A 222 -21.78 -7.94 -8.73
N GLY A 223 -22.04 -7.47 -9.95
CA GLY A 223 -21.81 -6.07 -10.36
C GLY A 223 -20.41 -5.77 -10.92
N GLY A 224 -19.56 -6.79 -11.12
CA GLY A 224 -18.25 -6.67 -11.78
C GLY A 224 -18.31 -6.73 -13.32
N LEU A 225 -17.18 -6.55 -13.98
CA LEU A 225 -17.03 -6.60 -15.45
C LEU A 225 -16.78 -8.01 -15.97
N GLY A 226 -16.41 -8.97 -15.11
CA GLY A 226 -16.11 -10.34 -15.49
C GLY A 226 -14.80 -10.50 -16.27
N LEU A 227 -13.83 -9.60 -16.10
CA LEU A 227 -12.52 -9.76 -16.73
C LEU A 227 -11.74 -10.93 -16.10
N GLY A 228 -12.12 -11.37 -14.91
CA GLY A 228 -11.48 -12.45 -14.18
C GLY A 228 -10.21 -11.98 -13.47
N THR A 229 -9.89 -12.64 -12.35
CA THR A 229 -8.75 -12.31 -11.49
C THR A 229 -7.41 -12.44 -12.22
N ILE A 230 -7.23 -13.50 -13.03
CA ILE A 230 -5.98 -13.79 -13.73
C ILE A 230 -5.59 -12.68 -14.70
N ARG A 231 -6.49 -12.30 -15.62
CA ARG A 231 -6.18 -11.29 -16.64
C ARG A 231 -5.96 -9.92 -16.02
N THR A 232 -6.78 -9.57 -15.03
CA THR A 232 -6.67 -8.29 -14.31
C THR A 232 -5.34 -8.19 -13.58
N SER A 233 -4.99 -9.20 -12.77
CA SER A 233 -3.69 -9.27 -12.06
C SER A 233 -2.51 -9.22 -13.02
N ALA A 234 -2.54 -9.99 -14.11
CA ALA A 234 -1.43 -10.07 -15.06
C ALA A 234 -1.15 -8.73 -15.76
N VAL A 235 -2.18 -8.04 -16.22
CA VAL A 235 -2.04 -6.73 -16.89
C VAL A 235 -1.48 -5.69 -15.93
N PHE A 236 -2.05 -5.60 -14.73
CA PHE A 236 -1.59 -4.61 -13.75
C PHE A 236 -0.16 -4.91 -13.28
N LEU A 237 0.17 -6.17 -13.02
CA LEU A 237 1.52 -6.57 -12.61
C LEU A 237 2.54 -6.28 -13.71
N ALA A 238 2.22 -6.53 -14.98
CA ALA A 238 3.11 -6.23 -16.11
C ALA A 238 3.42 -4.72 -16.19
N VAL A 239 2.41 -3.86 -16.00
CA VAL A 239 2.61 -2.41 -16.00
C VAL A 239 3.42 -1.96 -14.78
N ILE A 240 3.16 -2.52 -13.59
CA ILE A 240 3.97 -2.24 -12.38
C ILE A 240 5.44 -2.60 -12.66
N VAL A 241 5.71 -3.79 -13.18
CA VAL A 241 7.08 -4.23 -13.50
C VAL A 241 7.74 -3.28 -14.49
N ALA A 242 7.04 -2.86 -15.55
CA ALA A 242 7.59 -1.91 -16.53
C ALA A 242 7.92 -0.54 -15.90
N LEU A 243 7.02 0.01 -15.08
CA LEU A 243 7.22 1.29 -14.39
C LEU A 243 8.38 1.20 -13.38
N VAL A 244 8.42 0.13 -12.59
CA VAL A 244 9.47 -0.09 -11.58
C VAL A 244 10.83 -0.34 -12.24
N ALA A 245 10.87 -1.04 -13.39
CA ALA A 245 12.08 -1.19 -14.19
C ALA A 245 12.56 0.18 -14.71
N GLY A 246 11.66 1.01 -15.23
CA GLY A 246 11.96 2.38 -15.65
C GLY A 246 12.52 3.24 -14.51
N LEU A 247 11.90 3.20 -13.33
CA LEU A 247 12.38 3.89 -12.13
C LEU A 247 13.75 3.38 -11.68
N SER A 248 13.98 2.07 -11.76
CA SER A 248 15.26 1.44 -11.39
C SER A 248 16.38 1.86 -12.34
N VAL A 249 16.10 1.91 -13.65
CA VAL A 249 17.05 2.40 -14.66
C VAL A 249 17.34 3.89 -14.47
N ALA A 250 16.32 4.70 -14.20
CA ALA A 250 16.49 6.13 -13.93
C ALA A 250 17.36 6.37 -12.68
N ALA A 251 17.11 5.63 -11.59
CA ALA A 251 17.90 5.70 -10.37
C ALA A 251 19.36 5.28 -10.60
N ALA A 252 19.59 4.19 -11.36
CA ALA A 252 20.94 3.74 -11.71
C ALA A 252 21.71 4.75 -12.56
N ARG A 253 21.03 5.44 -13.51
CA ARG A 253 21.64 6.50 -14.33
C ARG A 253 22.02 7.73 -13.51
N ALA A 254 21.16 8.16 -12.60
CA ALA A 254 21.44 9.28 -11.70
C ALA A 254 22.66 9.01 -10.81
N GLY A 255 22.78 7.78 -10.27
CA GLY A 255 23.95 7.36 -9.49
C GLY A 255 25.27 7.37 -10.26
N ARG A 256 25.26 6.99 -11.54
CA ARG A 256 26.46 7.00 -12.40
C ARG A 256 26.93 8.41 -12.77
N LEU A 257 26.01 9.35 -12.98
CA LEU A 257 26.36 10.75 -13.28
C LEU A 257 26.98 11.45 -12.08
N GLY A 258 26.47 11.22 -10.87
CA GLY A 258 27.06 11.76 -9.63
C GLY A 258 28.44 11.21 -9.30
N ALA A 259 28.78 10.00 -9.77
CA ALA A 259 30.10 9.39 -9.58
C ALA A 259 31.15 9.86 -10.61
N ARG A 260 30.74 10.42 -11.75
CA ARG A 260 31.63 10.98 -12.79
C ARG A 260 31.90 12.48 -12.64
N GLY A 261 31.11 13.18 -11.82
CA GLY A 261 31.26 14.62 -11.54
C GLY A 261 32.05 14.94 -10.26
N ARG A 262 32.74 13.96 -9.69
CA ARG A 262 33.73 14.08 -8.61
C ARG A 262 35.08 13.60 -9.11
#